data_AF-A0A0B0DB34-F1
#
_entry.id   AF-A0A0B0DB34-F1
#
_cell.length_a   1.000
_cell.length_b   1.000
_cell.length_c   1.000
_cell.angle_alpha   90.00
_cell.angle_beta   90.00
_cell.angle_gamma   90.00
#
_symmetry.space_group_name_H-M   'P 1'
#
loop_
_entity.id
_entity.type
_entity.pdbx_description
1 polymer ?
#
loop_
_entity_poly.entity_id
_entity_poly.type
_entity_poly.pdbx_seq_one_letter_code
_entity_poly.pdbx_strand_id
1 'polypeptide(L)'
;MKVEKAQKLLSKLEEDDFVRSLVAQGDSKFLLLNVNEPIENFPSYTSDLEQKLTSIAISYLSIGCSFAENKHTQDSIFPLEKGATILENIYSSKDVTDKYNDYFMLVSSLAYYSAHQYSKSFVILKKVKFDSKINEIIGFMLKRQFSLLSKAITEILLNKDYSDESISENEEIDIANYKIYTVILSKSLALLLEFIFTGKVEYLKQTKE
;
A
#
# COMPACT_ATOMS: atom_id res chain seq x y z
N MET A 1 -17.03 1.15 -2.84
CA MET A 1 -18.12 2.18 -2.84
C MET A 1 -18.70 2.32 -4.25
N LYS A 2 -19.91 2.89 -4.47
CA LYS A 2 -20.44 3.12 -5.84
C LYS A 2 -19.62 4.19 -6.58
N VAL A 3 -19.46 4.03 -7.89
CA VAL A 3 -18.67 4.92 -8.78
C VAL A 3 -19.09 6.39 -8.68
N GLU A 4 -20.39 6.68 -8.71
CA GLU A 4 -20.92 8.05 -8.62
C GLU A 4 -20.49 8.76 -7.33
N LYS A 5 -20.49 8.03 -6.21
CA LYS A 5 -20.04 8.56 -4.92
C LYS A 5 -18.53 8.76 -4.92
N ALA A 6 -17.77 7.84 -5.51
CA ALA A 6 -16.31 7.96 -5.65
C ALA A 6 -15.95 9.22 -6.46
N GLN A 7 -16.63 9.45 -7.58
CA GLN A 7 -16.42 10.62 -8.44
C GLN A 7 -16.78 11.93 -7.72
N LYS A 8 -17.91 11.97 -7.02
CA LYS A 8 -18.29 13.15 -6.22
C LYS A 8 -17.29 13.45 -5.11
N LEU A 9 -16.76 12.43 -4.44
CA LEU A 9 -15.72 12.62 -3.41
C LEU A 9 -14.42 13.10 -4.02
N LEU A 10 -14.03 12.56 -5.18
CA LEU A 10 -12.83 13.01 -5.90
C LEU A 10 -12.91 14.49 -6.27
N SER A 11 -14.02 14.92 -6.89
CA SER A 11 -14.24 16.33 -7.23
C SER A 11 -14.16 17.22 -5.99
N LYS A 12 -14.79 16.80 -4.88
CA LYS A 12 -14.71 17.55 -3.62
C LYS A 12 -13.28 17.69 -3.11
N LEU A 13 -12.47 16.63 -3.16
CA LEU A 13 -11.07 16.70 -2.72
C LEU A 13 -10.22 17.60 -3.60
N GLU A 14 -10.41 17.54 -4.92
CA GLU A 14 -9.64 18.36 -5.88
C GLU A 14 -10.04 19.84 -5.87
N GLU A 15 -11.32 20.14 -5.64
CA GLU A 15 -11.83 21.52 -5.64
C GLU A 15 -11.57 22.24 -4.30
N ASP A 16 -11.38 21.51 -3.21
CA ASP A 16 -11.17 22.07 -1.87
C ASP A 16 -9.80 22.80 -1.75
N ASP A 17 -9.85 24.11 -1.50
CA ASP A 17 -8.67 24.96 -1.36
C ASP A 17 -7.81 24.58 -0.15
N PHE A 18 -8.42 24.12 0.94
CA PHE A 18 -7.71 23.71 2.14
C PHE A 18 -6.92 22.42 1.87
N VAL A 19 -7.54 21.43 1.21
CA VAL A 19 -6.86 20.19 0.79
C VAL A 19 -5.69 20.51 -0.14
N ARG A 20 -5.91 21.35 -1.16
CA ARG A 20 -4.84 21.76 -2.10
C ARG A 20 -3.69 22.49 -1.39
N SER A 21 -3.99 23.36 -0.43
CA SER A 21 -2.99 24.04 0.40
C SER A 21 -2.16 23.07 1.23
N LEU A 22 -2.79 22.07 1.86
CA LEU A 22 -2.08 21.06 2.64
C LEU A 22 -1.15 20.23 1.74
N VAL A 23 -1.63 19.79 0.57
CA VAL A 23 -0.80 19.02 -0.38
C VAL A 23 0.40 19.84 -0.84
N ALA A 24 0.20 21.12 -1.20
CA ALA A 24 1.30 22.01 -1.59
C ALA A 24 2.33 22.20 -0.46
N GLN A 25 1.89 22.29 0.80
CA GLN A 25 2.78 22.31 1.96
C GLN A 25 3.58 21.01 2.10
N GLY A 26 2.93 19.86 1.93
CA GLY A 26 3.59 18.54 1.94
C GLY A 26 4.66 18.42 0.86
N ASP A 27 4.33 18.83 -0.36
CA ASP A 27 5.24 18.81 -1.51
C ASP A 27 6.44 19.75 -1.27
N SER A 28 6.19 20.96 -0.78
CA SER A 28 7.23 21.92 -0.39
C SER A 28 8.17 21.32 0.66
N LYS A 29 7.61 20.74 1.73
CA LYS A 29 8.39 20.11 2.81
C LYS A 29 9.26 18.97 2.28
N PHE A 30 8.70 18.11 1.43
CA PHE A 30 9.43 17.01 0.81
C PHE A 30 10.60 17.49 -0.05
N LEU A 31 10.39 18.55 -0.87
CA LEU A 31 11.46 19.12 -1.68
C LEU A 31 12.60 19.68 -0.83
N LEU A 32 12.29 20.45 0.23
CA LEU A 32 13.29 21.01 1.14
C LEU A 32 14.11 19.92 1.85
N LEU A 33 13.45 18.85 2.29
CA LEU A 33 14.13 17.70 2.89
C LEU A 33 15.09 17.03 1.89
N ASN A 34 14.69 16.85 0.63
CA ASN A 34 15.52 16.19 -0.37
C ASN A 34 16.73 17.01 -0.82
N VAL A 35 16.67 18.35 -0.73
CA VAL A 35 17.84 19.22 -0.99
C VAL A 35 18.71 19.42 0.25
N ASN A 36 18.38 18.76 1.37
CA ASN A 36 19.04 18.90 2.68
C ASN A 36 19.05 20.36 3.17
N GLU A 37 17.95 21.08 2.96
CA GLU A 37 17.77 22.42 3.51
C GLU A 37 17.72 22.35 5.05
N PRO A 38 18.38 23.26 5.77
CA PRO A 38 18.26 23.35 7.23
C PRO A 38 16.83 23.60 7.67
N ILE A 39 16.38 22.93 8.75
CA ILE A 39 15.00 23.00 9.26
C ILE A 39 14.64 24.45 9.65
N GLU A 40 15.62 25.27 10.04
CA GLU A 40 15.45 26.67 10.39
C GLU A 40 14.95 27.53 9.21
N ASN A 41 15.22 27.09 7.97
CA ASN A 41 14.78 27.77 6.75
C ASN A 41 13.40 27.29 6.27
N PHE A 42 12.77 26.37 7.00
CA PHE A 42 11.47 25.84 6.59
C PHE A 42 10.37 26.87 6.84
N PRO A 43 9.38 26.97 5.93
CA PRO A 43 8.16 27.72 6.21
C PRO A 43 7.44 27.20 7.45
N SER A 44 6.62 28.05 8.08
CA SER A 44 5.70 27.60 9.11
C SER A 44 4.58 26.75 8.49
N TYR A 45 4.75 25.44 8.57
CA TYR A 45 3.76 24.47 8.11
C TYR A 45 2.58 24.33 9.07
N THR A 46 1.45 23.88 8.55
CA THR A 46 0.25 23.57 9.33
C THR A 46 0.58 22.53 10.42
N SER A 47 0.02 22.69 11.61
CA SER A 47 0.16 21.68 12.67
C SER A 47 -0.46 20.35 12.24
N ASP A 48 0.19 19.25 12.62
CA ASP A 48 -0.24 17.88 12.29
C ASP A 48 -0.41 17.67 10.76
N LEU A 49 0.46 18.30 9.97
CA LEU A 49 0.40 18.26 8.50
C LEU A 49 0.46 16.82 8.00
N GLU A 50 1.34 16.00 8.56
CA GLU A 50 1.53 14.60 8.20
C GLU A 50 0.26 13.79 8.44
N GLN A 51 -0.38 13.91 9.61
CA GLN A 51 -1.61 13.16 9.92
C GLN A 51 -2.77 13.58 8.99
N LYS A 52 -2.87 14.87 8.69
CA LYS A 52 -3.86 15.40 7.75
C LYS A 52 -3.62 14.88 6.33
N LEU A 53 -2.38 14.92 5.87
CA LEU A 53 -1.99 14.43 4.55
C LEU A 53 -2.16 12.90 4.43
N THR A 54 -1.83 12.13 5.46
CA THR A 54 -2.09 10.68 5.49
C THR A 54 -3.58 10.40 5.34
N SER A 55 -4.44 11.14 6.04
CA SER A 55 -5.90 11.00 5.92
C SER A 55 -6.42 11.34 4.51
N ILE A 56 -5.87 12.40 3.90
CA ILE A 56 -6.16 12.80 2.52
C ILE A 56 -5.71 11.71 1.55
N ALA A 57 -4.49 11.19 1.72
CA ALA A 57 -3.94 10.14 0.87
C ALA A 57 -4.78 8.87 0.91
N ILE A 58 -5.17 8.41 2.10
CA ILE A 58 -6.05 7.25 2.28
C ILE A 58 -7.42 7.48 1.61
N SER A 59 -7.93 8.72 1.63
CA SER A 59 -9.17 9.06 0.93
C SER A 59 -9.03 8.90 -0.59
N TYR A 60 -7.92 9.39 -1.18
CA TYR A 60 -7.60 9.16 -2.59
C TYR A 60 -7.48 7.68 -2.92
N LEU A 61 -6.75 6.90 -2.11
CA LEU A 61 -6.60 5.46 -2.31
C LEU A 61 -7.96 4.74 -2.25
N SER A 62 -8.82 5.08 -1.30
CA SER A 62 -10.16 4.50 -1.18
C SER A 62 -11.04 4.79 -2.42
N ILE A 63 -10.94 6.01 -2.97
CA ILE A 63 -11.61 6.39 -4.22
C ILE A 63 -11.05 5.58 -5.39
N GLY A 64 -9.73 5.50 -5.52
CA GLY A 64 -9.06 4.75 -6.58
C GLY A 64 -9.40 3.26 -6.57
N CYS A 65 -9.33 2.62 -5.40
CA CYS A 65 -9.78 1.24 -5.21
C CYS A 65 -11.25 1.07 -5.60
N SER A 66 -12.13 2.01 -5.22
CA SER A 66 -13.54 1.94 -5.61
C SER A 66 -13.73 2.00 -7.13
N PHE A 67 -12.98 2.82 -7.87
CA PHE A 67 -13.02 2.80 -9.32
C PHE A 67 -12.54 1.47 -9.90
N ALA A 68 -11.39 0.96 -9.42
CA ALA A 68 -10.81 -0.30 -9.88
C ALA A 68 -11.75 -1.50 -9.64
N GLU A 69 -12.34 -1.61 -8.46
CA GLU A 69 -13.31 -2.66 -8.09
C GLU A 69 -14.56 -2.65 -8.99
N ASN A 70 -15.00 -1.47 -9.42
CA ASN A 70 -16.12 -1.31 -10.34
C ASN A 70 -15.71 -1.40 -11.82
N LYS A 71 -14.48 -1.86 -12.12
CA LYS A 71 -13.94 -2.01 -13.50
C LYS A 71 -13.71 -0.68 -14.24
N HIS A 72 -13.65 0.44 -13.52
CA HIS A 72 -13.26 1.76 -14.03
C HIS A 72 -11.75 1.96 -13.90
N THR A 73 -10.96 1.10 -14.56
CA THR A 73 -9.50 1.07 -14.36
C THR A 73 -8.82 2.39 -14.74
N GLN A 74 -9.25 3.07 -15.80
CA GLN A 74 -8.66 4.36 -16.19
C GLN A 74 -8.90 5.44 -15.14
N ASP A 75 -10.13 5.52 -14.61
CA ASP A 75 -10.51 6.49 -13.57
C ASP A 75 -9.80 6.22 -12.24
N SER A 76 -9.33 4.99 -12.01
CA SER A 76 -8.58 4.62 -10.81
C SER A 76 -7.15 5.15 -10.77
N ILE A 77 -6.53 5.40 -11.93
CA ILE A 77 -5.08 5.71 -12.03
C ILE A 77 -4.74 7.00 -11.28
N PHE A 78 -5.46 8.09 -11.59
CA PHE A 78 -5.21 9.39 -10.97
C PHE A 78 -5.29 9.37 -9.44
N PRO A 79 -6.39 8.93 -8.82
CA PRO A 79 -6.48 8.92 -7.35
C PRO A 79 -5.47 7.96 -6.71
N LEU A 80 -5.19 6.81 -7.31
CA LEU A 80 -4.16 5.90 -6.79
C LEU A 80 -2.77 6.54 -6.81
N GLU A 81 -2.37 7.16 -7.92
CA GLU A 81 -1.08 7.85 -8.04
C GLU A 81 -0.99 9.05 -7.10
N LYS A 82 -2.05 9.85 -6.97
CA LYS A 82 -2.09 11.00 -6.06
C LYS A 82 -1.93 10.57 -4.61
N GLY A 83 -2.68 9.55 -4.16
CA GLY A 83 -2.56 9.00 -2.81
C GLY A 83 -1.17 8.42 -2.55
N ALA A 84 -0.61 7.69 -3.51
CA ALA A 84 0.74 7.14 -3.41
C ALA A 84 1.81 8.24 -3.26
N THR A 85 1.71 9.31 -4.05
CA THR A 85 2.64 10.44 -4.04
C THR A 85 2.61 11.16 -2.70
N ILE A 86 1.42 11.43 -2.14
CA ILE A 86 1.30 12.08 -0.83
C ILE A 86 1.96 11.22 0.26
N LEU A 87 1.71 9.91 0.28
CA LEU A 87 2.34 9.00 1.24
C LEU A 87 3.86 8.95 1.07
N GLU A 88 4.36 8.91 -0.16
CA GLU A 88 5.80 8.97 -0.43
C GLU A 88 6.42 10.26 0.12
N ASN A 89 5.78 11.40 -0.12
CA ASN A 89 6.30 12.71 0.33
C ASN A 89 6.40 12.81 1.85
N ILE A 90 5.47 12.17 2.58
CA ILE A 90 5.49 12.13 4.04
C ILE A 90 6.55 11.15 4.55
N TYR A 91 6.52 9.89 4.09
CA TYR A 91 7.20 8.80 4.77
C TYR A 91 8.56 8.42 4.16
N SER A 92 8.89 8.89 2.96
CA SER A 92 10.15 8.50 2.30
C SER A 92 11.40 9.20 2.82
N SER A 93 11.25 10.22 3.69
CA SER A 93 12.37 10.88 4.36
C SER A 93 12.91 10.03 5.51
N LYS A 94 14.24 9.98 5.65
CA LYS A 94 14.94 9.21 6.68
C LYS A 94 14.72 9.73 8.09
N ASP A 95 14.29 10.98 8.23
CA ASP A 95 14.14 11.65 9.53
C ASP A 95 12.78 11.39 10.18
N VAL A 96 11.87 10.71 9.47
CA VAL A 96 10.53 10.36 9.99
C VAL A 96 10.61 9.07 10.79
N THR A 97 10.73 9.21 12.10
CA THR A 97 10.73 8.13 13.11
C THR A 97 9.32 7.64 13.46
N ASP A 98 8.43 7.53 12.46
CA ASP A 98 7.10 6.95 12.66
C ASP A 98 7.18 5.42 12.61
N LYS A 99 6.59 4.75 13.62
CA LYS A 99 6.44 3.28 13.65
C LYS A 99 5.67 2.73 12.46
N TYR A 100 4.88 3.55 11.77
CA TYR A 100 4.09 3.15 10.60
C TYR A 100 4.75 3.51 9.27
N ASN A 101 6.00 4.00 9.27
CA ASN A 101 6.69 4.42 8.05
C ASN A 101 6.73 3.30 7.00
N ASP A 102 7.26 2.12 7.36
CA ASP A 102 7.34 0.98 6.44
C ASP A 102 5.96 0.52 5.93
N TYR A 103 4.93 0.61 6.77
CA TYR A 103 3.55 0.31 6.39
C TYR A 103 3.04 1.27 5.30
N PHE A 104 3.10 2.57 5.53
CA PHE A 104 2.61 3.55 4.56
C PHE A 104 3.47 3.62 3.29
N MET A 105 4.77 3.34 3.39
CA MET A 105 5.64 3.18 2.23
C MET A 105 5.28 1.94 1.39
N LEU A 106 4.90 0.84 2.04
CA LEU A 106 4.37 -0.33 1.32
C LEU A 106 3.03 -0.01 0.64
N VAL A 107 2.12 0.68 1.34
CA VAL A 107 0.84 1.13 0.76
C VAL A 107 1.08 2.03 -0.44
N SER A 108 2.01 2.99 -0.34
CA SER A 108 2.42 3.85 -1.47
C SER A 108 2.95 3.02 -2.65
N SER A 109 3.84 2.06 -2.40
CA SER A 109 4.38 1.16 -3.43
C SER A 109 3.29 0.36 -4.14
N LEU A 110 2.32 -0.19 -3.40
CA LEU A 110 1.20 -0.95 -3.95
C LEU A 110 0.24 -0.07 -4.76
N ALA A 111 -0.01 1.15 -4.29
CA ALA A 111 -0.84 2.11 -5.00
C ALA A 111 -0.20 2.54 -6.33
N TYR A 112 1.11 2.83 -6.34
CA TYR A 112 1.85 3.07 -7.58
C TYR A 112 1.81 1.87 -8.53
N TYR A 113 1.97 0.64 -8.01
CA TYR A 113 1.87 -0.57 -8.84
C TYR A 113 0.50 -0.67 -9.50
N SER A 114 -0.56 -0.43 -8.72
CA SER A 114 -1.96 -0.47 -9.16
C SER A 114 -2.29 0.65 -10.16
N ALA A 115 -1.59 1.78 -10.07
CA ALA A 115 -1.65 2.89 -11.01
C ALA A 115 -0.74 2.71 -12.25
N HIS A 116 -0.13 1.54 -12.46
CA HIS A 116 0.83 1.24 -13.53
C HIS A 116 2.16 2.00 -13.47
N GLN A 117 2.50 2.61 -12.33
CA GLN A 117 3.77 3.30 -12.08
C GLN A 117 4.83 2.32 -11.51
N TYR A 118 5.17 1.29 -12.29
CA TYR A 118 6.01 0.18 -11.82
C TYR A 118 7.40 0.61 -11.32
N SER A 119 8.02 1.57 -12.00
CA SER A 119 9.35 2.08 -11.63
C SER A 119 9.32 2.77 -10.26
N LYS A 120 8.32 3.64 -10.01
CA LYS A 120 8.13 4.30 -8.71
C LYS A 120 7.87 3.29 -7.61
N SER A 121 6.94 2.36 -7.87
CA SER A 121 6.61 1.26 -6.96
C SER A 121 7.85 0.48 -6.52
N PHE A 122 8.71 0.10 -7.46
CA PHE A 122 9.92 -0.68 -7.19
C PHE A 122 11.00 0.12 -6.44
N VAL A 123 11.16 1.41 -6.76
CA VAL A 123 12.11 2.29 -6.04
C VAL A 123 11.72 2.43 -4.57
N ILE A 124 10.43 2.62 -4.29
CA ILE A 124 9.91 2.73 -2.93
C ILE A 124 10.07 1.40 -2.18
N LEU A 125 9.75 0.28 -2.82
CA LEU A 125 9.86 -1.05 -2.22
C LEU A 125 11.30 -1.45 -1.84
N LYS A 126 12.32 -0.79 -2.40
CA LYS A 126 13.72 -0.97 -1.97
C LYS A 126 14.04 -0.30 -0.64
N LYS A 127 13.24 0.71 -0.25
CA LYS A 127 13.42 1.47 0.99
C LYS A 127 12.71 0.83 2.18
N VAL A 128 11.70 0.00 1.92
CA VAL A 128 10.88 -0.68 2.94
C VAL A 128 11.63 -1.85 3.57
N LYS A 129 11.61 -1.95 4.90
CA LYS A 129 12.04 -3.14 5.64
C LYS A 129 10.89 -4.13 5.77
N PHE A 130 11.17 -5.40 5.50
CA PHE A 130 10.18 -6.48 5.56
C PHE A 130 10.17 -7.10 6.95
N ASP A 131 9.58 -6.40 7.91
CA ASP A 131 9.54 -6.85 9.31
C ASP A 131 8.36 -7.79 9.61
N SER A 132 7.51 -8.07 8.61
CA SER A 132 6.37 -8.98 8.71
C SER A 132 6.33 -9.97 7.53
N LYS A 133 5.66 -11.11 7.74
CA LYS A 133 5.48 -12.14 6.70
C LYS A 133 4.66 -11.64 5.52
N ILE A 134 3.64 -10.81 5.79
CA ILE A 134 2.84 -10.13 4.75
C ILE A 134 3.74 -9.24 3.89
N ASN A 135 4.57 -8.41 4.52
CA ASN A 135 5.46 -7.52 3.80
C ASN A 135 6.45 -8.33 2.96
N GLU A 136 7.03 -9.40 3.52
CA GLU A 136 7.97 -10.31 2.84
C GLU A 136 7.38 -10.91 1.55
N ILE A 137 6.19 -11.52 1.62
CA ILE A 137 5.57 -12.16 0.45
C ILE A 137 5.13 -11.14 -0.61
N ILE A 138 4.59 -9.98 -0.19
CA ILE A 138 4.28 -8.89 -1.13
C ILE A 138 5.55 -8.38 -1.81
N GLY A 139 6.62 -8.22 -1.03
CA GLY A 139 7.93 -7.80 -1.50
C GLY A 139 8.48 -8.75 -2.58
N PHE A 140 8.48 -10.06 -2.32
CA PHE A 140 8.93 -11.05 -3.29
C PHE A 140 8.06 -11.08 -4.54
N MET A 141 6.74 -10.95 -4.41
CA MET A 141 5.83 -10.90 -5.55
C MET A 141 6.11 -9.69 -6.45
N LEU A 142 6.14 -8.48 -5.89
CA LEU A 142 6.38 -7.25 -6.64
C LEU A 142 7.77 -7.23 -7.29
N LYS A 143 8.79 -7.80 -6.63
CA LYS A 143 10.15 -7.94 -7.17
C LYS A 143 10.30 -9.12 -8.14
N ARG A 144 9.23 -9.89 -8.38
CA ARG A 144 9.22 -11.12 -9.20
C ARG A 144 10.22 -12.18 -8.76
N GLN A 145 10.51 -12.25 -7.45
CA GLN A 145 11.39 -13.25 -6.84
C GLN A 145 10.62 -14.52 -6.53
N PHE A 146 10.08 -15.19 -7.57
CA PHE A 146 9.11 -16.28 -7.41
C PHE A 146 9.63 -17.49 -6.64
N SER A 147 10.93 -17.80 -6.75
CA SER A 147 11.54 -18.89 -5.96
C SER A 147 11.53 -18.59 -4.46
N LEU A 148 11.84 -17.35 -4.07
CA LEU A 148 11.78 -16.92 -2.66
C LEU A 148 10.33 -16.82 -2.18
N LEU A 149 9.43 -16.32 -3.03
CA LEU A 149 8.00 -16.25 -2.74
C LEU A 149 7.41 -17.64 -2.46
N SER A 150 7.68 -18.61 -3.34
CA SER A 150 7.20 -19.99 -3.19
C SER A 150 7.70 -20.62 -1.88
N LYS A 151 8.98 -20.39 -1.53
CA LYS A 151 9.55 -20.86 -0.26
C LYS A 151 8.84 -20.23 0.94
N ALA A 152 8.69 -18.91 0.95
CA ALA A 152 8.04 -18.19 2.05
C ALA A 152 6.57 -18.60 2.23
N ILE A 153 5.82 -18.75 1.13
CA ILE A 153 4.44 -19.26 1.16
C ILE A 153 4.39 -20.66 1.74
N THR A 154 5.29 -21.55 1.32
CA THR A 154 5.33 -22.94 1.81
C THR A 154 5.62 -22.97 3.32
N GLU A 155 6.56 -22.16 3.79
CA GLU A 155 6.85 -22.02 5.22
C GLU A 155 5.64 -21.55 6.02
N ILE A 156 4.85 -20.61 5.50
CA ILE A 156 3.62 -20.13 6.15
C ILE A 156 2.56 -21.24 6.19
N LEU A 157 2.27 -21.86 5.04
CA LEU A 157 1.18 -22.84 4.92
C LEU A 157 1.43 -24.16 5.66
N LEU A 158 2.69 -24.52 5.90
CA LEU A 158 3.06 -25.71 6.66
C LEU A 158 3.29 -25.44 8.15
N ASN A 159 3.36 -24.17 8.57
CA ASN A 159 3.57 -23.84 9.97
C ASN A 159 2.26 -23.98 10.76
N LYS A 160 2.28 -24.82 11.80
CA LYS A 160 1.16 -25.06 12.71
C LYS A 160 0.66 -23.80 13.41
N ASP A 161 1.51 -22.80 13.60
CA ASP A 161 1.10 -21.51 14.19
C ASP A 161 0.06 -20.77 13.33
N TYR A 162 -0.05 -21.11 12.04
CA TYR A 162 -1.02 -20.56 11.09
C TYR A 162 -2.17 -21.53 10.80
N SER A 163 -2.31 -22.62 11.56
CA SER A 163 -3.45 -23.53 11.42
C SER A 163 -4.73 -22.91 11.97
N ASP A 164 -5.88 -23.37 11.46
CA ASP A 164 -7.18 -22.87 11.89
C ASP A 164 -7.38 -23.06 13.41
N GLU A 165 -6.89 -24.16 13.97
CA GLU A 165 -6.92 -24.42 15.41
C GLU A 165 -6.10 -23.37 16.18
N SER A 166 -4.83 -23.15 15.80
CA SER A 166 -3.94 -22.17 16.46
C SER A 166 -4.46 -20.74 16.36
N ILE A 167 -5.14 -20.40 15.28
CA ILE A 167 -5.75 -19.08 15.09
C ILE A 167 -6.99 -18.95 15.98
N SER A 168 -7.84 -19.98 16.03
CA SER A 168 -9.10 -19.94 16.80
C SER A 168 -8.90 -19.92 18.31
N GLU A 169 -7.81 -20.51 18.80
CA GLU A 169 -7.43 -20.52 20.22
C GLU A 169 -6.76 -19.22 20.68
N ASN A 170 -6.46 -18.30 19.76
CA ASN A 170 -5.76 -17.07 20.11
C ASN A 170 -6.72 -16.02 20.67
N GLU A 171 -6.55 -15.68 21.95
CA GLU A 171 -7.36 -14.67 22.63
C GLU A 171 -7.06 -13.25 22.13
N GLU A 172 -5.88 -13.01 21.55
CA GLU A 172 -5.51 -11.72 20.97
C GLU A 172 -6.01 -11.61 19.53
N ILE A 173 -7.14 -10.90 19.37
CA ILE A 173 -7.83 -10.68 18.08
C ILE A 173 -6.87 -10.12 17.01
N ASP A 174 -5.97 -9.21 17.36
CA ASP A 174 -5.04 -8.61 16.40
C ASP A 174 -4.03 -9.62 15.84
N ILE A 175 -3.53 -10.52 16.69
CA ILE A 175 -2.63 -11.61 16.28
C ILE A 175 -3.38 -12.63 15.42
N ALA A 176 -4.59 -13.00 15.84
CA ALA A 176 -5.45 -13.89 15.07
C ALA A 176 -5.73 -13.32 13.66
N ASN A 177 -6.11 -12.04 13.58
CA ASN A 177 -6.37 -11.34 12.32
C ASN A 177 -5.11 -11.30 11.44
N TYR A 178 -3.96 -10.93 12.00
CA TYR A 178 -2.70 -10.94 11.25
C TYR A 178 -2.40 -12.30 10.62
N LYS A 179 -2.58 -13.40 11.39
CA LYS A 179 -2.39 -14.77 10.88
C LYS A 179 -3.40 -15.12 9.79
N ILE A 180 -4.68 -14.79 9.97
CA ILE A 180 -5.75 -14.99 8.97
C ILE A 180 -5.36 -14.31 7.65
N TYR A 181 -5.03 -13.02 7.69
CA TYR A 181 -4.65 -12.27 6.49
C TYR A 181 -3.39 -12.84 5.84
N THR A 182 -2.41 -13.27 6.64
CA THR A 182 -1.17 -13.89 6.14
C THR A 182 -1.48 -15.18 5.39
N VAL A 183 -2.36 -16.04 5.92
CA VAL A 183 -2.76 -17.30 5.27
C VAL A 183 -3.55 -17.05 3.99
N ILE A 184 -4.56 -16.18 4.03
CA ILE A 184 -5.39 -15.86 2.86
C ILE A 184 -4.53 -15.31 1.73
N LEU A 185 -3.63 -14.37 2.04
CA LEU A 185 -2.71 -13.79 1.07
C LEU A 185 -1.75 -14.85 0.51
N SER A 186 -1.23 -15.73 1.37
CA SER A 186 -0.33 -16.81 0.94
C SER A 186 -1.02 -17.80 0.01
N LYS A 187 -2.26 -18.22 0.31
CA LYS A 187 -3.07 -19.08 -0.55
C LYS A 187 -3.34 -18.41 -1.91
N SER A 188 -3.74 -17.14 -1.88
CA SER A 188 -4.01 -16.37 -3.10
C SER A 188 -2.76 -16.23 -3.99
N LEU A 189 -1.60 -15.93 -3.40
CA LEU A 189 -0.35 -15.83 -4.13
C LEU A 189 0.17 -17.19 -4.62
N ALA A 190 -0.10 -18.28 -3.89
CA ALA A 190 0.25 -19.63 -4.32
C ALA A 190 -0.49 -20.00 -5.62
N LEU A 191 -1.81 -19.77 -5.65
CA LEU A 191 -2.63 -20.01 -6.84
C LEU A 191 -2.22 -19.09 -8.01
N LEU A 192 -1.87 -17.83 -7.72
CA LEU A 192 -1.35 -16.93 -8.74
C LEU A 192 0.00 -17.42 -9.30
N LEU A 193 0.89 -17.95 -8.46
CA LEU A 193 2.15 -18.55 -8.89
C LEU A 193 1.92 -19.78 -9.78
N GLU A 194 0.99 -20.66 -9.40
CA GLU A 194 0.61 -21.81 -10.21
C GLU A 194 0.09 -21.37 -11.58
N PHE A 195 -0.73 -20.33 -11.64
CA PHE A 195 -1.14 -19.73 -12.91
C PHE A 195 0.05 -19.19 -13.71
N ILE A 196 0.98 -18.46 -13.08
CA ILE A 196 2.16 -17.90 -13.75
C ILE A 196 3.04 -19.01 -14.35
N PHE A 197 3.24 -20.12 -13.63
CA PHE A 197 4.11 -21.20 -14.10
C PHE A 197 3.43 -22.13 -15.11
N THR A 198 2.14 -22.39 -14.97
CA THR A 198 1.42 -23.39 -15.78
C THR A 198 0.60 -22.78 -16.92
N GLY A 199 0.23 -21.50 -16.82
CA GLY A 199 -0.71 -20.82 -17.73
C GLY A 199 -2.17 -21.24 -17.56
N LYS A 200 -2.51 -22.12 -16.60
CA LYS A 200 -3.87 -22.65 -16.42
C LYS A 200 -4.80 -21.66 -15.74
N VAL A 201 -5.80 -21.18 -16.47
CA VAL A 201 -6.75 -20.17 -16.02
C VAL A 201 -7.61 -20.62 -14.82
N GLU A 202 -7.72 -21.93 -14.56
CA GLU A 202 -8.43 -22.43 -13.36
C GLU A 202 -7.84 -21.87 -12.07
N TYR A 203 -6.51 -21.82 -11.95
CA TYR A 203 -5.85 -21.29 -10.75
C TYR A 203 -6.14 -19.81 -10.56
N LEU A 204 -6.20 -19.02 -11.64
CA LEU A 204 -6.57 -17.59 -11.59
C LEU A 204 -8.04 -17.35 -11.24
N LYS A 205 -8.93 -18.33 -11.48
CA LYS A 205 -10.33 -18.22 -11.03
C LYS A 205 -10.42 -18.46 -9.52
N GLN A 206 -9.70 -19.47 -9.02
CA GLN A 206 -9.66 -19.83 -7.61
C GLN A 206 -9.05 -18.74 -6.72
N THR A 207 -8.17 -17.87 -7.25
CA THR A 207 -7.65 -16.73 -6.46
C THR A 207 -8.73 -15.73 -6.02
N LYS A 208 -9.94 -15.80 -6.60
CA LYS A 208 -11.04 -14.85 -6.33
C LYS A 208 -12.06 -15.39 -5.32
N GLU A 209 -11.90 -16.65 -4.91
CA GLU A 209 -12.75 -17.38 -3.97
C GLU A 209 -12.09 -17.35 -2.58
#